data_AF-A0A846G9B1-F1
#
_entry.id   AF-A0A846G9B1-F1
#
_cell.length_a   1.000
_cell.length_b   1.000
_cell.length_c   1.000
_cell.angle_alpha   90.00
_cell.angle_beta   90.00
_cell.angle_gamma   90.00
#
_symmetry.space_group_name_H-M   'P 1'
#
loop_
_entity.id
_entity.type
_entity.pdbx_description
1 polymer ?
#
loop_
_entity_poly.entity_id
_entity_poly.type
_entity_poly.pdbx_seq_one_letter_code
_entity_poly.pdbx_strand_id
1 'polypeptide(L)'
;MKCVKCETDNNLQERTKAGGRCKNCNHPFVFDPQRGSKFTDIFFSNSIQTISSENTLFFTPKQFWYLLERRLVPQTIPIGCLAPLSMIIILQFNIFLGLSFQILGWIKGSILYNYESENITIFHRCLQISRGLIILSILSFIFYVIPVKVLIFFWLFIGFEILIMYLGMEQFKKLDKLRIKSPRSLYYQQTDINEWLKLWQEINGEVTNILPPSREMNEPMQINSEVTAYSFDRVIVCDTAEIAQFLIANNFHFEHNCAVLSIDGYPQNIFSTVMQMLKQNPDLKIYAFHSATPRGVTTINELRNSPNWFSGNNLIIYDLGLLPRHVFPSKNMWILKSDESVEQGRQIPSEVKQTLSKDELEWLESGFYVELESFSPGKLLQVVSQGIAKTQAVANGYTSTSENSLDSG
;
A
#
# COMPACT_ATOMS: atom_id res chain seq x y z
N MET A 1 17.48 24.62 -3.99
CA MET A 1 16.17 24.41 -4.62
C MET A 1 16.29 24.71 -6.09
N LYS A 2 15.90 23.76 -6.94
CA LYS A 2 15.95 23.89 -8.40
C LYS A 2 14.71 24.66 -8.88
N CYS A 3 14.87 25.58 -9.82
CA CYS A 3 13.76 26.32 -10.42
C CYS A 3 13.03 25.46 -11.45
N VAL A 4 11.70 25.36 -11.37
CA VAL A 4 10.89 24.54 -12.29
C VAL A 4 10.86 25.09 -13.72
N LYS A 5 11.09 26.39 -13.91
CA LYS A 5 11.07 27.03 -15.24
C LYS A 5 12.39 26.97 -16.01
N CYS A 6 13.52 27.15 -15.32
CA CYS A 6 14.84 27.26 -15.98
C CYS A 6 15.89 26.30 -15.43
N GLU A 7 15.48 25.37 -14.56
CA GLU A 7 16.34 24.34 -13.99
C GLU A 7 17.55 24.81 -13.20
N THR A 8 17.69 26.11 -12.96
CA THR A 8 18.81 26.67 -12.20
C THR A 8 18.69 26.30 -10.73
N ASP A 9 19.79 25.88 -10.11
CA ASP A 9 19.89 25.69 -8.66
C ASP A 9 20.05 27.02 -7.92
N ASN A 10 19.21 27.19 -6.91
CA ASN A 10 19.17 28.39 -6.07
C ASN A 10 19.35 27.97 -4.61
N ASN A 11 20.40 28.46 -3.95
CA ASN A 11 20.58 28.30 -2.50
C ASN A 11 19.69 29.27 -1.71
N LEU A 12 19.64 29.16 -0.39
CA LEU A 12 18.78 30.00 0.45
C LEU A 12 19.14 31.49 0.34
N GLN A 13 20.43 31.84 0.39
CA GLN A 13 20.88 33.23 0.33
C GLN A 13 20.51 33.90 -1.00
N GLU A 14 20.68 33.19 -2.11
CA GLU A 14 20.32 33.67 -3.45
C GLU A 14 18.83 33.98 -3.56
N ARG A 15 17.97 33.08 -3.05
CA ARG A 15 16.52 33.26 -3.06
C ARG A 15 16.09 34.41 -2.14
N THR A 16 16.70 34.55 -0.98
CA THR A 16 16.41 35.68 -0.07
C THR A 16 16.81 37.02 -0.71
N LYS A 17 17.97 37.10 -1.35
CA LYS A 17 18.40 38.30 -2.09
C LYS A 17 17.48 38.63 -3.26
N ALA A 18 16.96 37.61 -3.95
CA ALA A 18 16.02 37.76 -5.06
C ALA A 18 14.54 37.85 -4.64
N GLY A 19 14.24 38.04 -3.35
CA GLY A 19 12.87 38.22 -2.86
C GLY A 19 11.98 36.97 -2.97
N GLY A 20 12.56 35.76 -3.03
CA GLY A 20 11.83 34.51 -3.26
C GLY A 20 11.69 34.13 -4.73
N ARG A 21 12.54 34.68 -5.60
CA ARG A 21 12.56 34.39 -7.03
C ARG A 21 13.85 33.68 -7.44
N CYS A 22 13.83 33.05 -8.61
CA CYS A 22 15.03 32.44 -9.18
C CYS A 22 16.05 33.51 -9.59
N LYS A 23 17.32 33.31 -9.24
CA LYS A 23 18.43 34.21 -9.57
C LYS A 23 18.69 34.39 -11.07
N ASN A 24 18.27 33.42 -11.89
CA ASN A 24 18.53 33.39 -13.33
C ASN A 24 17.33 33.91 -14.13
N CYS A 25 16.14 33.31 -13.96
CA CYS A 25 14.96 33.65 -14.75
C CYS A 25 13.92 34.52 -14.03
N ASN A 26 14.19 34.92 -12.78
CA ASN A 26 13.29 35.72 -11.93
C ASN A 26 11.89 35.09 -11.70
N HIS A 27 11.72 33.81 -11.99
CA HIS A 27 10.48 33.08 -11.73
C HIS A 27 10.25 32.96 -10.22
N PRO A 28 9.05 33.30 -9.70
CA PRO A 28 8.76 33.19 -8.27
C PRO A 28 8.63 31.73 -7.84
N PHE A 29 9.19 31.41 -6.67
CA PHE A 29 8.98 30.11 -6.05
C PHE A 29 7.64 30.10 -5.30
N VAL A 30 6.82 29.08 -5.53
CA VAL A 30 5.49 28.95 -4.90
C VAL A 30 5.62 28.34 -3.50
N PHE A 31 6.38 27.26 -3.40
CA PHE A 31 6.58 26.46 -2.20
C PHE A 31 8.04 26.51 -1.76
N ASP A 32 8.27 27.03 -0.56
CA ASP A 32 9.59 27.13 0.07
C ASP A 32 9.54 26.62 1.52
N PRO A 33 10.18 25.48 1.83
CA PRO A 33 10.21 24.94 3.18
C PRO A 33 10.81 25.87 4.22
N GLN A 34 11.76 26.72 3.81
CA GLN A 34 12.38 27.69 4.71
C GLN A 34 11.45 28.89 5.01
N ARG A 35 10.32 29.00 4.30
CA ARG A 35 9.25 29.98 4.52
C ARG A 35 7.95 29.35 5.00
N GLY A 36 7.98 28.08 5.42
CA GLY A 36 6.85 27.39 6.04
C GLY A 36 6.08 26.41 5.16
N SER A 37 6.40 26.29 3.86
CA SER A 37 5.79 25.25 3.02
C SER A 37 6.24 23.85 3.43
N LYS A 38 5.43 22.82 3.18
CA LYS A 38 5.80 21.43 3.53
C LYS A 38 6.79 20.80 2.54
N PHE A 39 6.85 21.34 1.32
CA PHE A 39 7.62 20.81 0.20
C PHE A 39 8.09 21.94 -0.71
N THR A 40 8.75 21.56 -1.82
CA THR A 40 9.32 22.49 -2.81
C THR A 40 8.54 22.44 -4.12
N ASP A 41 8.71 23.45 -4.98
CA ASP A 41 8.11 23.48 -6.33
C ASP A 41 8.45 22.23 -7.15
N ILE A 42 9.69 21.75 -7.09
CA ILE A 42 10.12 20.56 -7.83
C ILE A 42 9.38 19.32 -7.33
N PHE A 43 9.17 19.20 -6.02
CA PHE A 43 8.39 18.10 -5.46
C PHE A 43 6.95 18.11 -5.99
N PHE A 44 6.31 19.28 -6.03
CA PHE A 44 4.94 19.42 -6.50
C PHE A 44 4.82 19.16 -8.01
N SER A 45 5.71 19.76 -8.80
CA SER A 45 5.85 19.52 -10.26
C SER A 45 6.01 18.03 -10.57
N ASN A 46 6.94 17.35 -9.88
CA ASN A 46 7.18 15.93 -10.07
C ASN A 46 5.97 15.10 -9.65
N SER A 47 5.16 15.56 -8.69
CA SER A 47 3.94 14.88 -8.27
C SER A 47 2.84 14.97 -9.33
N ILE A 48 2.69 16.13 -9.97
CA ILE A 48 1.79 16.31 -11.14
C ILE A 48 2.25 15.43 -12.31
N GLN A 49 3.55 15.43 -12.64
CA GLN A 49 4.09 14.59 -13.71
C GLN A 49 3.90 13.10 -13.43
N THR A 50 4.15 12.67 -12.18
CA THR A 50 4.00 11.26 -11.79
C THR A 50 2.55 10.81 -11.91
N ILE A 51 1.59 11.57 -11.37
CA ILE A 51 0.19 11.13 -11.39
C ILE A 51 -0.39 11.10 -12.80
N SER A 52 -0.02 12.08 -13.62
CA SER A 52 -0.46 12.19 -15.02
C SER A 52 0.29 11.24 -15.96
N SER A 53 1.25 10.44 -15.47
CA SER A 53 2.13 9.61 -16.30
C SER A 53 2.76 10.43 -17.44
N GLU A 54 3.46 11.51 -17.07
CA GLU A 54 4.07 12.48 -18.02
C GLU A 54 3.04 13.18 -18.92
N ASN A 55 1.94 13.67 -18.34
CA ASN A 55 0.83 14.37 -19.02
C ASN A 55 0.00 13.52 -20.00
N THR A 56 0.09 12.19 -19.93
CA THR A 56 -0.64 11.28 -20.84
C THR A 56 -2.01 10.88 -20.30
N LEU A 57 -2.16 10.81 -18.97
CA LEU A 57 -3.40 10.36 -18.31
C LEU A 57 -4.08 11.51 -17.58
N PHE A 58 -5.41 11.50 -17.60
CA PHE A 58 -6.23 12.32 -16.73
C PHE A 58 -6.39 11.65 -15.36
N PHE A 59 -6.51 12.45 -14.31
CA PHE A 59 -6.64 11.96 -12.93
C PHE A 59 -7.62 12.80 -12.12
N THR A 60 -8.24 12.21 -11.10
CA THR A 60 -9.16 12.94 -10.21
C THR A 60 -8.38 13.75 -9.15
N PRO A 61 -8.98 14.83 -8.60
CA PRO A 61 -8.38 15.55 -7.48
C PRO A 61 -8.09 14.66 -6.27
N LYS A 62 -8.94 13.64 -6.04
CA LYS A 62 -8.80 12.69 -4.94
C LYS A 62 -7.60 11.76 -5.14
N GLN A 63 -7.35 11.30 -6.36
CA GLN A 63 -6.12 10.55 -6.68
C GLN A 63 -4.87 11.39 -6.41
N PHE A 64 -4.91 12.68 -6.73
CA PHE A 64 -3.79 13.58 -6.45
C PHE A 64 -3.55 13.77 -4.96
N TRP A 65 -4.63 13.92 -4.19
CA TRP A 65 -4.57 13.95 -2.73
C TRP A 65 -3.91 12.69 -2.15
N TYR A 66 -4.36 11.50 -2.55
CA TYR A 66 -3.75 10.23 -2.10
C TYR A 66 -2.27 10.12 -2.46
N LEU A 67 -1.86 10.60 -3.63
CA LEU A 67 -0.44 10.62 -4.01
C LEU A 67 0.38 11.54 -3.09
N LEU A 68 -0.11 12.75 -2.82
CA LEU A 68 0.60 13.71 -1.97
C LEU A 68 0.70 13.20 -0.53
N GLU A 69 -0.36 12.63 0.01
CA GLU A 69 -0.35 11.97 1.33
C GLU A 69 0.74 10.89 1.42
N ARG A 70 0.81 9.99 0.43
CA ARG A 70 1.84 8.94 0.36
C ARG A 70 3.25 9.48 0.32
N ARG A 71 3.46 10.63 -0.32
CA ARG A 71 4.78 11.23 -0.49
C ARG A 71 5.20 12.10 0.70
N LEU A 72 4.25 12.73 1.38
CA LEU A 72 4.52 13.65 2.49
C LEU A 72 4.55 12.96 3.85
N VAL A 73 3.79 11.87 4.02
CA VAL A 73 3.73 11.15 5.28
C VAL A 73 4.73 9.99 5.25
N PRO A 74 5.83 10.06 6.02
CA PRO A 74 6.80 8.97 6.06
C PRO A 74 6.14 7.71 6.64
N GLN A 75 6.37 6.57 5.99
CA GLN A 75 5.91 5.28 6.50
C GLN A 75 6.73 4.94 7.76
N THR A 76 6.13 5.08 8.94
CA THR A 76 6.78 4.64 10.18
C THR A 76 6.87 3.12 10.18
N ILE A 77 8.07 2.58 10.02
CA ILE A 77 8.33 1.17 10.31
C ILE A 77 8.20 1.02 11.84
N PRO A 78 7.33 0.14 12.36
CA PRO A 78 7.24 -0.06 13.80
C PRO A 78 8.55 -0.66 14.31
N ILE A 79 9.34 0.16 14.99
CA ILE A 79 10.65 -0.15 15.58
C ILE A 79 10.54 -1.29 16.63
N GLY A 80 9.33 -1.61 17.08
CA GLY A 80 9.05 -2.70 18.04
C GLY A 80 9.50 -4.10 17.60
N CYS A 81 9.78 -4.34 16.32
CA CYS A 81 10.28 -5.64 15.83
C CYS A 81 11.74 -5.94 16.21
N LEU A 82 12.59 -4.91 16.32
CA LEU A 82 14.04 -5.10 16.49
C LEU A 82 14.50 -5.08 17.95
N ALA A 83 13.67 -4.54 18.85
CA ALA A 83 13.97 -4.44 20.28
C ALA A 83 14.27 -5.80 20.94
N PRO A 84 13.43 -6.85 20.80
CA PRO A 84 13.72 -8.15 21.43
C PRO A 84 14.94 -8.84 20.83
N LEU A 85 15.16 -8.71 19.52
CA LEU A 85 16.30 -9.30 18.82
C LEU A 85 17.62 -8.63 19.24
N SER A 86 17.61 -7.31 19.41
CA SER A 86 18.75 -6.56 19.93
C SER A 86 19.07 -6.90 21.39
N MET A 87 18.05 -7.12 22.23
CA MET A 87 18.25 -7.55 23.63
C MET A 87 18.87 -8.95 23.72
N ILE A 88 18.43 -9.90 22.88
CA ILE A 88 18.99 -11.26 22.83
C ILE A 88 20.46 -11.22 22.39
N ILE A 89 20.79 -10.46 21.33
CA ILE A 89 22.18 -10.30 20.86
C ILE A 89 23.06 -9.69 21.96
N ILE A 90 22.57 -8.66 22.67
CA ILE A 90 23.31 -8.03 23.76
C ILE A 90 23.53 -9.02 24.92
N LEU A 91 22.52 -9.82 25.28
CA LEU A 91 22.64 -10.81 26.36
C LEU A 91 23.64 -11.93 26.01
N GLN A 92 23.58 -12.45 24.78
CA GLN A 92 24.51 -13.47 24.27
C GLN A 92 25.95 -12.94 24.25
N PHE A 93 26.16 -11.70 23.81
CA PHE A 93 27.47 -11.05 23.77
C PHE A 93 28.08 -10.90 25.18
N ASN A 94 27.28 -10.50 26.18
CA ASN A 94 27.74 -10.35 27.56
C ASN A 94 28.09 -11.68 28.23
N ILE A 95 27.32 -12.75 27.97
CA ILE A 95 27.63 -14.09 28.48
C ILE A 95 28.96 -14.60 27.89
N PHE A 96 29.16 -14.41 26.59
CA PHE A 96 30.39 -14.83 25.91
C PHE A 96 31.63 -14.09 26.43
N LEU A 97 31.54 -12.76 26.59
CA LEU A 97 32.59 -11.94 27.20
C LEU A 97 32.89 -12.38 28.63
N GLY A 98 31.87 -12.57 29.47
CA GLY A 98 32.03 -12.99 30.86
C GLY A 98 32.76 -14.33 31.02
N LEU A 99 32.42 -15.33 30.20
CA LEU A 99 33.08 -16.63 30.22
C LEU A 99 34.54 -16.55 29.74
N SER A 100 34.83 -15.74 28.72
CA SER A 100 36.19 -15.56 28.20
C SER A 100 37.16 -14.97 29.24
N PHE A 101 36.70 -14.00 30.05
CA PHE A 101 37.50 -13.40 31.12
C PHE A 101 37.80 -14.38 32.26
N GLN A 102 36.85 -15.26 32.61
CA GLN A 102 37.09 -16.28 33.63
C GLN A 102 38.14 -17.29 33.19
N ILE A 103 38.09 -17.75 31.93
CA ILE A 103 39.08 -18.69 31.36
C ILE A 103 40.49 -18.07 31.36
N LEU A 104 40.62 -16.80 30.95
CA LEU A 104 41.89 -16.06 30.99
C LEU A 104 42.44 -15.92 32.42
N GLY A 105 41.59 -15.66 33.41
CA GLY A 105 41.97 -15.62 34.82
C GLY A 105 42.52 -16.96 35.33
N TRP A 106 41.87 -18.07 34.97
CA TRP A 106 42.32 -19.42 35.30
C TRP A 106 43.66 -19.79 34.64
N ILE A 107 43.84 -19.45 33.37
CA ILE A 107 45.11 -19.66 32.66
C ILE A 107 46.24 -18.86 33.33
N LYS A 108 46.00 -17.59 33.66
CA LYS A 108 47.01 -16.75 34.32
C LYS A 108 47.37 -17.27 35.72
N GLY A 109 46.37 -17.68 36.51
CA GLY A 109 46.58 -18.27 37.84
C GLY A 109 47.35 -19.60 37.78
N SER A 110 47.03 -20.47 36.84
CA SER A 110 47.71 -21.76 36.68
C SER A 110 49.15 -21.65 36.15
N ILE A 111 49.44 -20.64 35.31
CA ILE A 111 50.81 -20.33 34.87
C ILE A 111 51.63 -19.75 36.03
N LEU A 112 51.06 -18.84 36.83
CA LEU A 112 51.74 -18.23 37.99
C LEU A 112 52.00 -19.25 39.10
N TYR A 113 51.07 -20.17 39.36
CA TYR A 113 51.22 -21.20 40.40
C TYR A 113 52.33 -22.23 40.10
N ASN A 114 52.67 -22.43 38.83
CA ASN A 114 53.70 -23.39 38.41
C ASN A 114 55.11 -22.77 38.26
N TYR A 115 55.31 -21.50 38.65
CA TYR A 115 56.57 -20.79 38.45
C TYR A 115 57.43 -20.69 39.72
N GLU A 116 57.41 -21.71 40.58
CA GLU A 116 58.28 -21.77 41.76
C GLU A 116 58.78 -23.19 41.98
N SER A 117 59.74 -23.62 41.14
CA SER A 117 60.49 -24.87 41.35
C SER A 117 61.72 -24.89 40.43
N GLU A 118 62.90 -24.71 41.04
CA GLU A 118 64.21 -24.80 40.39
C GLU A 118 64.52 -26.25 39.98
N ASN A 119 64.74 -26.48 38.68
CA ASN A 119 65.78 -27.36 38.09
C ASN A 119 65.49 -27.61 36.59
N ILE A 120 66.11 -26.82 35.71
CA ILE A 120 65.62 -26.59 34.33
C ILE A 120 66.04 -27.66 33.30
N THR A 121 67.01 -28.54 33.56
CA THR A 121 67.62 -29.34 32.46
C THR A 121 67.16 -30.79 32.34
N ILE A 122 66.63 -31.44 33.39
CA ILE A 122 65.90 -32.72 33.28
C ILE A 122 64.42 -32.46 32.93
N PHE A 123 63.94 -31.26 33.27
CA PHE A 123 62.57 -30.80 33.13
C PHE A 123 62.09 -30.77 31.68
N HIS A 124 62.90 -30.37 30.70
CA HIS A 124 62.45 -30.24 29.30
C HIS A 124 62.00 -31.55 28.62
N ARG A 125 62.58 -32.71 28.99
CA ARG A 125 62.15 -34.02 28.44
C ARG A 125 60.95 -34.61 29.19
N CYS A 126 60.86 -34.42 30.50
CA CYS A 126 59.63 -34.66 31.25
C CYS A 126 58.50 -33.72 30.80
N LEU A 127 58.81 -32.49 30.37
CA LEU A 127 57.85 -31.50 29.89
C LEU A 127 57.10 -31.93 28.63
N GLN A 128 57.73 -32.73 27.77
CA GLN A 128 57.12 -33.15 26.52
C GLN A 128 56.10 -34.28 26.75
N ILE A 129 56.40 -35.19 27.69
CA ILE A 129 55.48 -36.26 28.11
C ILE A 129 54.40 -35.71 29.07
N SER A 130 54.77 -34.79 29.97
CA SER A 130 53.82 -34.13 30.87
C SER A 130 52.92 -33.15 30.14
N ARG A 131 53.36 -32.46 29.07
CA ARG A 131 52.47 -31.66 28.20
C ARG A 131 51.45 -32.54 27.49
N GLY A 132 51.84 -33.72 27.02
CA GLY A 132 50.91 -34.70 26.44
C GLY A 132 49.86 -35.16 27.46
N LEU A 133 50.28 -35.52 28.68
CA LEU A 133 49.40 -35.94 29.77
C LEU A 133 48.56 -34.80 30.35
N ILE A 134 49.07 -33.57 30.40
CA ILE A 134 48.32 -32.37 30.80
C ILE A 134 47.29 -32.02 29.72
N ILE A 135 47.62 -32.12 28.43
CA ILE A 135 46.65 -31.92 27.34
C ILE A 135 45.58 -33.01 27.36
N LEU A 136 45.94 -34.28 27.60
CA LEU A 136 44.98 -35.38 27.75
C LEU A 136 44.13 -35.26 29.01
N SER A 137 44.71 -34.79 30.12
CA SER A 137 43.98 -34.55 31.37
C SER A 137 43.09 -33.30 31.26
N ILE A 138 43.50 -32.25 30.54
CA ILE A 138 42.68 -31.09 30.20
C ILE A 138 41.58 -31.49 29.20
N LEU A 139 41.85 -32.33 28.20
CA LEU A 139 40.82 -32.84 27.27
C LEU A 139 39.84 -33.77 27.97
N SER A 140 40.33 -34.65 28.86
CA SER A 140 39.51 -35.50 29.72
C SER A 140 38.71 -34.67 30.72
N PHE A 141 39.28 -33.62 31.31
CA PHE A 141 38.58 -32.66 32.17
C PHE A 141 37.59 -31.80 31.36
N ILE A 142 37.87 -31.41 30.12
CA ILE A 142 36.89 -30.74 29.24
C ILE A 142 35.74 -31.70 28.91
N PHE A 143 36.03 -32.99 28.65
CA PHE A 143 34.99 -34.01 28.41
C PHE A 143 34.23 -34.43 29.69
N TYR A 144 34.85 -34.32 30.86
CA TYR A 144 34.28 -34.71 32.16
C TYR A 144 33.59 -33.54 32.88
N VAL A 145 34.04 -32.30 32.63
CA VAL A 145 33.62 -31.03 33.26
C VAL A 145 32.88 -30.11 32.28
N ILE A 146 32.59 -30.56 31.06
CA ILE A 146 31.29 -30.25 30.46
C ILE A 146 30.34 -31.31 31.02
N PRO A 147 29.83 -31.16 32.26
CA PRO A 147 28.92 -32.14 32.82
C PRO A 147 27.77 -32.30 31.83
N VAL A 148 27.18 -33.49 31.76
CA VAL A 148 25.91 -33.72 31.04
C VAL A 148 24.90 -32.59 31.34
N LYS A 149 24.99 -31.97 32.53
CA LYS A 149 24.28 -30.75 32.93
C LYS A 149 24.52 -29.55 32.00
N VAL A 150 25.73 -29.21 31.56
CA VAL A 150 26.01 -28.12 30.59
C VAL A 150 25.39 -28.42 29.23
N LEU A 151 25.44 -29.67 28.76
CA LEU A 151 24.75 -30.07 27.53
C LEU A 151 23.23 -29.94 27.67
N ILE A 152 22.66 -30.34 28.83
CA ILE A 152 21.24 -30.15 29.14
C ILE A 152 20.87 -28.66 29.17
N PHE A 153 21.66 -27.81 29.83
CA PHE A 153 21.42 -26.36 29.85
C PHE A 153 21.49 -25.73 28.46
N PHE A 154 22.41 -26.20 27.60
CA PHE A 154 22.51 -25.76 26.21
C PHE A 154 21.24 -26.09 25.41
N TRP A 155 20.74 -27.33 25.52
CA TRP A 155 19.50 -27.74 24.85
C TRP A 155 18.26 -27.04 25.42
N LEU A 156 18.19 -26.82 26.73
CA LEU A 156 17.12 -26.03 27.36
C LEU A 156 17.13 -24.59 26.86
N PHE A 157 18.32 -24.01 26.67
CA PHE A 157 18.47 -22.65 26.13
C PHE A 157 18.00 -22.57 24.67
N ILE A 158 18.42 -23.51 23.81
CA ILE A 158 17.93 -23.61 22.42
C ILE A 158 16.40 -23.80 22.39
N GLY A 159 15.87 -24.70 23.22
CA GLY A 159 14.43 -24.94 23.32
C GLY A 159 13.67 -23.69 23.77
N PHE A 160 14.24 -22.93 24.70
CA PHE A 160 13.67 -21.67 25.17
C PHE A 160 13.72 -20.58 24.08
N GLU A 161 14.80 -20.48 23.30
CA GLU A 161 14.89 -19.56 22.17
C GLU A 161 13.88 -19.89 21.06
N ILE A 162 13.74 -21.18 20.72
CA ILE A 162 12.72 -21.64 19.75
C ILE A 162 11.31 -21.31 20.27
N LEU A 163 11.06 -21.51 21.56
CA LEU A 163 9.76 -21.19 22.17
C LEU A 163 9.48 -19.68 22.13
N ILE A 164 10.46 -18.83 22.48
CA ILE A 164 10.33 -17.37 22.36
C ILE A 164 10.09 -16.96 20.91
N MET A 165 10.82 -17.54 19.96
CA MET A 165 10.63 -17.27 18.53
C MET A 165 9.23 -17.69 18.07
N TYR A 166 8.75 -18.86 18.50
CA TYR A 166 7.41 -19.36 18.19
C TYR A 166 6.32 -18.45 18.75
N LEU A 167 6.40 -18.10 20.05
CA LEU A 167 5.45 -17.18 20.69
C LEU A 167 5.49 -15.79 20.05
N GLY A 168 6.69 -15.31 19.71
CA GLY A 168 6.89 -14.09 18.94
C GLY A 168 6.21 -14.17 17.58
N MET A 169 6.38 -15.25 16.81
CA MET A 169 5.71 -15.44 15.53
C MET A 169 4.18 -15.52 15.66
N GLU A 170 3.65 -16.15 16.72
CA GLU A 170 2.21 -16.19 16.97
C GLU A 170 1.65 -14.80 17.32
N GLN A 171 2.38 -14.03 18.14
CA GLN A 171 2.04 -12.64 18.40
C GLN A 171 2.14 -11.78 17.13
N PHE A 172 3.14 -12.02 16.28
CA PHE A 172 3.24 -11.35 14.98
C PHE A 172 2.06 -11.69 14.08
N LYS A 173 1.60 -12.94 14.02
CA LYS A 173 0.39 -13.29 13.26
C LYS A 173 -0.85 -12.54 13.78
N LYS A 174 -1.00 -12.41 15.11
CA LYS A 174 -2.09 -11.63 15.72
C LYS A 174 -1.95 -10.13 15.42
N LEU A 175 -0.74 -9.58 15.52
CA LEU A 175 -0.43 -8.19 15.22
C LEU A 175 -0.57 -7.87 13.73
N ASP A 176 -0.24 -8.77 12.83
CA ASP A 176 -0.38 -8.59 11.37
C ASP A 176 -1.88 -8.55 11.01
N LYS A 177 -2.70 -9.43 11.63
CA LYS A 177 -4.16 -9.36 11.53
C LYS A 177 -4.73 -8.03 12.06
N LEU A 178 -4.13 -7.44 13.08
CA LEU A 178 -4.49 -6.11 13.60
C LEU A 178 -3.95 -4.96 12.74
N ARG A 179 -2.79 -5.13 12.11
CA ARG A 179 -2.18 -4.16 11.19
C ARG A 179 -3.02 -4.00 9.93
N ILE A 180 -3.56 -5.09 9.40
CA ILE A 180 -4.52 -5.10 8.28
C ILE A 180 -5.80 -4.30 8.62
N LYS A 181 -6.15 -4.18 9.91
CA LYS A 181 -7.28 -3.36 10.39
C LYS A 181 -6.89 -1.96 10.84
N SER A 182 -5.63 -1.54 10.69
CA SER A 182 -5.17 -0.24 11.17
C SER A 182 -5.50 0.84 10.13
N PRO A 183 -6.45 1.75 10.42
CA PRO A 183 -6.79 2.80 9.48
C PRO A 183 -5.63 3.78 9.40
N ARG A 184 -5.37 4.29 8.20
CA ARG A 184 -4.55 5.47 8.01
C ARG A 184 -5.45 6.68 8.16
N SER A 185 -5.07 7.60 9.03
CA SER A 185 -5.65 8.94 9.02
C SER A 185 -5.04 9.72 7.86
N LEU A 186 -5.88 10.43 7.11
CA LEU A 186 -5.39 11.47 6.20
C LEU A 186 -4.89 12.62 7.05
N TYR A 187 -3.64 13.01 6.86
CA TYR A 187 -3.01 14.07 7.65
C TYR A 187 -3.42 15.45 7.15
N TYR A 188 -3.68 15.56 5.85
CA TYR A 188 -4.11 16.75 5.14
C TYR A 188 -5.55 16.60 4.68
N GLN A 189 -6.30 17.70 4.73
CA GLN A 189 -7.64 17.75 4.19
C GLN A 189 -7.59 17.99 2.68
N GLN A 190 -8.65 17.58 1.97
CA GLN A 190 -8.75 17.83 0.52
C GLN A 190 -8.71 19.34 0.19
N THR A 191 -9.18 20.20 1.10
CA THR A 191 -9.09 21.66 0.97
C THR A 191 -7.65 22.16 0.91
N ASP A 192 -6.75 21.56 1.70
CA ASP A 192 -5.33 21.94 1.72
C ASP A 192 -4.69 21.66 0.35
N ILE A 193 -5.03 20.50 -0.23
CA ILE A 193 -4.52 20.10 -1.55
C ILE A 193 -5.03 21.04 -2.64
N ASN A 194 -6.31 21.40 -2.59
CA ASN A 194 -6.91 22.33 -3.55
C ASN A 194 -6.28 23.72 -3.45
N GLU A 195 -5.97 24.19 -2.23
CA GLU A 195 -5.27 25.46 -2.03
C GLU A 195 -3.86 25.42 -2.62
N TRP A 196 -3.10 24.35 -2.38
CA TRP A 196 -1.77 24.19 -2.98
C TRP A 196 -1.84 24.13 -4.51
N LEU A 197 -2.79 23.40 -5.07
CA LEU A 197 -2.98 23.34 -6.52
C LEU A 197 -3.30 24.72 -7.11
N LYS A 198 -4.17 25.49 -6.45
CA LYS A 198 -4.49 26.85 -6.86
C LYS A 198 -3.27 27.76 -6.86
N LEU A 199 -2.51 27.78 -5.76
CA LEU A 199 -1.28 28.57 -5.64
C LEU A 199 -0.26 28.19 -6.72
N TRP A 200 -0.15 26.89 -7.03
CA TRP A 200 0.70 26.41 -8.10
C TRP A 200 0.25 26.93 -9.47
N GLN A 201 -1.04 26.83 -9.79
CA GLN A 201 -1.59 27.23 -11.09
C GLN A 201 -1.50 28.73 -11.34
N GLU A 202 -1.64 29.56 -10.30
CA GLU A 202 -1.49 31.03 -10.40
C GLU A 202 -0.10 31.46 -10.92
N ILE A 203 0.93 30.66 -10.67
CA ILE A 203 2.32 30.98 -11.03
C ILE A 203 2.84 30.15 -12.21
N ASN A 204 2.46 28.87 -12.29
CA ASN A 204 3.01 27.91 -13.25
C ASN A 204 2.07 27.58 -14.41
N GLY A 205 0.84 28.12 -14.41
CA GLY A 205 -0.17 27.83 -15.41
C GLY A 205 -1.07 26.65 -15.04
N GLU A 206 -2.13 26.46 -15.81
CA GLU A 206 -3.14 25.45 -15.53
C GLU A 206 -2.62 24.01 -15.72
N VAL A 207 -2.88 23.15 -14.73
CA VAL A 207 -2.75 21.70 -14.88
C VAL A 207 -3.94 21.18 -15.67
N THR A 208 -3.71 20.75 -16.91
CA THR A 208 -4.78 20.33 -17.85
C THR A 208 -5.32 18.93 -17.60
N ASN A 209 -4.53 18.06 -16.96
CA ASN A 209 -4.85 16.64 -16.79
C ASN A 209 -5.62 16.33 -15.50
N ILE A 210 -5.87 17.32 -14.65
CA ILE A 210 -6.73 17.12 -13.47
C ILE A 210 -8.19 17.30 -13.86
N LEU A 211 -9.03 16.34 -13.47
CA LEU A 211 -10.45 16.40 -13.77
C LEU A 211 -11.17 17.41 -12.88
N PRO A 212 -12.14 18.16 -13.43
CA PRO A 212 -13.02 18.98 -12.61
C PRO A 212 -13.91 18.07 -11.74
N PRO A 213 -14.52 18.60 -10.67
CA PRO A 213 -15.58 17.89 -9.96
C PRO A 213 -16.65 17.43 -10.96
N SER A 214 -17.17 16.21 -10.75
CA SER A 214 -18.27 15.71 -11.57
C SER A 214 -19.47 16.66 -11.38
N ARG A 215 -19.86 17.36 -12.46
CA ARG A 215 -20.99 18.29 -12.40
C ARG A 215 -22.25 17.53 -12.79
N GLU A 216 -23.31 17.72 -12.01
CA GLU A 216 -24.67 17.50 -12.48
C GLU A 216 -24.93 18.51 -13.61
N MET A 217 -24.72 18.09 -14.86
CA MET A 217 -25.08 18.91 -16.02
C MET A 217 -26.60 18.85 -16.18
N ASN A 218 -27.29 19.77 -15.51
CA ASN A 218 -28.73 19.96 -15.61
C ASN A 218 -29.19 20.50 -16.99
N GLU A 219 -28.25 20.95 -17.84
CA GLU A 219 -28.60 21.43 -19.18
C GLU A 219 -28.53 20.30 -20.21
N PRO A 220 -29.61 20.09 -20.99
CA PRO A 220 -29.63 19.13 -22.08
C PRO A 220 -28.66 19.60 -23.17
N MET A 221 -27.42 19.14 -23.11
CA MET A 221 -26.46 19.28 -24.18
C MET A 221 -26.96 18.46 -25.38
N GLN A 222 -26.94 19.04 -26.58
CA GLN A 222 -27.38 18.39 -27.80
C GLN A 222 -26.66 17.03 -27.93
N ILE A 223 -27.40 15.93 -27.88
CA ILE A 223 -26.85 14.57 -27.96
C ILE A 223 -26.06 14.47 -29.27
N ASN A 224 -24.74 14.27 -29.18
CA ASN A 224 -23.93 14.04 -30.38
C ASN A 224 -24.49 12.80 -31.08
N SER A 225 -24.89 12.94 -32.34
CA SER A 225 -25.45 11.87 -33.19
C SER A 225 -24.53 10.65 -33.32
N GLU A 226 -23.23 10.80 -33.00
CA GLU A 226 -22.28 9.70 -32.93
C GLU A 226 -22.57 8.72 -31.79
N VAL A 227 -23.13 9.17 -30.66
CA VAL A 227 -23.47 8.28 -29.52
C VAL A 227 -24.54 7.28 -29.91
N THR A 228 -25.50 7.70 -30.74
CA THR A 228 -26.55 6.81 -31.28
C THR A 228 -26.06 5.87 -32.38
N ALA A 229 -24.90 6.15 -32.98
CA ALA A 229 -24.29 5.27 -33.98
C ALA A 229 -23.43 4.16 -33.35
N TYR A 230 -23.08 4.28 -32.08
CA TYR A 230 -22.27 3.29 -31.35
C TYR A 230 -23.13 2.16 -30.79
N SER A 231 -22.89 0.93 -31.23
CA SER A 231 -23.41 -0.27 -30.56
C SER A 231 -22.49 -0.62 -29.39
N PHE A 232 -23.03 -0.64 -28.18
CA PHE A 232 -22.30 -1.08 -27.00
C PHE A 232 -22.61 -2.55 -26.71
N ASP A 233 -21.60 -3.41 -26.84
CA ASP A 233 -21.71 -4.82 -26.45
C ASP A 233 -21.48 -5.01 -24.93
N ARG A 234 -21.02 -3.94 -24.27
CA ARG A 234 -20.57 -3.96 -22.87
C ARG A 234 -20.90 -2.64 -22.19
N VAL A 235 -21.14 -2.71 -20.89
CA VAL A 235 -21.25 -1.53 -20.02
C VAL A 235 -20.40 -1.72 -18.77
N ILE A 236 -19.72 -0.65 -18.37
CA ILE A 236 -19.07 -0.53 -17.07
C ILE A 236 -19.91 0.42 -16.23
N VAL A 237 -20.33 -0.03 -15.06
CA VAL A 237 -21.05 0.80 -14.09
C VAL A 237 -20.19 1.01 -12.85
N CYS A 238 -19.87 2.27 -12.58
CA CYS A 238 -19.08 2.71 -11.45
C CYS A 238 -19.95 3.08 -10.25
N ASP A 239 -19.42 2.94 -9.03
CA ASP A 239 -20.11 3.40 -7.81
C ASP A 239 -20.13 4.93 -7.67
N THR A 240 -19.17 5.64 -8.27
CA THR A 240 -19.08 7.11 -8.24
C THR A 240 -19.02 7.72 -9.65
N ALA A 241 -19.47 8.97 -9.76
CA ALA A 241 -19.39 9.74 -11.00
C ALA A 241 -17.93 10.12 -11.33
N GLU A 242 -17.08 10.35 -10.33
CA GLU A 242 -15.67 10.68 -10.48
C GLU A 242 -14.89 9.57 -11.20
N ILE A 243 -15.15 8.30 -10.84
CA ILE A 243 -14.50 7.16 -11.48
C ILE A 243 -15.04 6.95 -12.91
N ALA A 244 -16.34 7.13 -13.13
CA ALA A 244 -16.92 7.08 -14.48
C ALA A 244 -16.33 8.18 -15.39
N GLN A 245 -16.25 9.43 -14.89
CA GLN A 245 -15.62 10.54 -15.59
C GLN A 245 -14.14 10.28 -15.85
N PHE A 246 -13.43 9.69 -14.89
CA PHE A 246 -12.04 9.27 -15.04
C PHE A 246 -11.83 8.29 -16.20
N LEU A 247 -12.66 7.25 -16.29
CA LEU A 247 -12.59 6.29 -17.39
C LEU A 247 -12.94 6.94 -18.74
N ILE A 248 -13.94 7.83 -18.77
CA ILE A 248 -14.33 8.55 -19.99
C ILE A 248 -13.20 9.46 -20.47
N ALA A 249 -12.62 10.28 -19.57
CA ALA A 249 -11.56 11.22 -19.91
C ALA A 249 -10.27 10.54 -20.40
N ASN A 250 -10.02 9.31 -19.94
CA ASN A 250 -8.92 8.47 -20.42
C ASN A 250 -9.32 7.58 -21.62
N ASN A 251 -10.37 7.93 -22.37
CA ASN A 251 -10.82 7.25 -23.59
C ASN A 251 -11.13 5.75 -23.44
N PHE A 252 -11.35 5.27 -22.21
CA PHE A 252 -11.54 3.84 -21.95
C PHE A 252 -12.72 3.25 -22.72
N HIS A 253 -13.82 4.00 -22.78
CA HIS A 253 -15.05 3.66 -23.49
C HIS A 253 -14.82 3.41 -24.99
N PHE A 254 -13.95 4.19 -25.63
CA PHE A 254 -13.57 4.00 -27.04
C PHE A 254 -12.64 2.79 -27.21
N GLU A 255 -11.59 2.68 -26.39
CA GLU A 255 -10.60 1.59 -26.52
C GLU A 255 -11.21 0.21 -26.29
N HIS A 256 -12.21 0.13 -25.40
CA HIS A 256 -12.84 -1.13 -25.02
C HIS A 256 -14.23 -1.36 -25.62
N ASN A 257 -14.73 -0.46 -26.49
CA ASN A 257 -16.07 -0.51 -27.07
C ASN A 257 -17.15 -0.76 -26.01
N CYS A 258 -17.16 0.05 -24.96
CA CYS A 258 -18.09 -0.08 -23.85
C CYS A 258 -18.73 1.26 -23.48
N ALA A 259 -19.97 1.21 -23.00
CA ALA A 259 -20.56 2.34 -22.29
C ALA A 259 -19.93 2.43 -20.89
N VAL A 260 -19.73 3.65 -20.39
CA VAL A 260 -19.27 3.90 -19.01
C VAL A 260 -20.30 4.77 -18.32
N LEU A 261 -20.86 4.29 -17.22
CA LEU A 261 -21.89 4.97 -16.43
C LEU A 261 -21.53 4.93 -14.95
N SER A 262 -22.10 5.83 -14.13
CA SER A 262 -22.13 5.66 -12.68
C SER A 262 -23.50 5.16 -12.21
N ILE A 263 -23.56 4.60 -11.01
CA ILE A 263 -24.80 4.11 -10.40
C ILE A 263 -25.86 5.21 -10.22
N ASP A 264 -25.41 6.47 -10.05
CA ASP A 264 -26.24 7.67 -9.96
C ASP A 264 -26.69 8.22 -11.32
N GLY A 265 -26.29 7.56 -12.40
CA GLY A 265 -26.68 7.93 -13.76
C GLY A 265 -25.80 8.98 -14.42
N TYR A 266 -24.55 9.15 -14.00
CA TYR A 266 -23.58 9.92 -14.77
C TYR A 266 -23.14 9.12 -16.03
N PRO A 267 -22.92 9.76 -17.20
CA PRO A 267 -23.25 11.15 -17.52
C PRO A 267 -24.76 11.34 -17.71
N GLN A 268 -25.34 12.29 -16.97
CA GLN A 268 -26.81 12.46 -16.88
C GLN A 268 -27.47 12.79 -18.21
N ASN A 269 -26.79 13.58 -19.06
CA ASN A 269 -27.32 14.08 -20.33
C ASN A 269 -27.55 12.99 -21.38
N ILE A 270 -26.83 11.87 -21.30
CA ILE A 270 -26.98 10.73 -22.24
C ILE A 270 -27.50 9.47 -21.56
N PHE A 271 -27.70 9.49 -20.24
CA PHE A 271 -28.01 8.30 -19.45
C PHE A 271 -29.24 7.55 -19.97
N SER A 272 -30.36 8.24 -20.17
CA SER A 272 -31.61 7.63 -20.61
C SER A 272 -31.49 6.99 -22.01
N THR A 273 -30.83 7.68 -22.93
CA THR A 273 -30.58 7.19 -24.29
C THR A 273 -29.68 5.96 -24.29
N VAL A 274 -28.55 6.01 -23.58
CA VAL A 274 -27.62 4.88 -23.46
C VAL A 274 -28.31 3.70 -22.77
N MET A 275 -29.06 3.93 -21.69
CA MET A 275 -29.77 2.88 -20.97
C MET A 275 -30.83 2.17 -21.84
N GLN A 276 -31.53 2.92 -22.70
CA GLN A 276 -32.47 2.34 -23.65
C GLN A 276 -31.75 1.42 -24.65
N MET A 277 -30.60 1.82 -25.18
CA MET A 277 -29.78 1.00 -26.10
C MET A 277 -29.26 -0.25 -25.40
N LEU A 278 -28.74 -0.11 -24.17
CA LEU A 278 -28.23 -1.22 -23.37
C LEU A 278 -29.31 -2.26 -23.06
N LYS A 279 -30.53 -1.83 -22.68
CA LYS A 279 -31.65 -2.73 -22.39
C LYS A 279 -32.15 -3.52 -23.60
N GLN A 280 -31.89 -3.03 -24.81
CA GLN A 280 -32.26 -3.71 -26.06
C GLN A 280 -31.24 -4.78 -26.47
N ASN A 281 -30.05 -4.81 -25.86
CA ASN A 281 -29.01 -5.78 -26.19
C ASN A 281 -29.13 -7.04 -25.31
N PRO A 282 -29.58 -8.20 -25.86
CA PRO A 282 -29.72 -9.43 -25.09
C PRO A 282 -28.39 -10.07 -24.70
N ASP A 283 -27.31 -9.74 -25.39
CA ASP A 283 -25.95 -10.27 -25.18
C ASP A 283 -25.06 -9.31 -24.39
N LEU A 284 -25.66 -8.28 -23.76
CA LEU A 284 -24.94 -7.25 -23.02
C LEU A 284 -24.10 -7.84 -21.88
N LYS A 285 -22.81 -7.50 -21.85
CA LYS A 285 -21.93 -7.79 -20.71
C LYS A 285 -21.88 -6.61 -19.76
N ILE A 286 -22.27 -6.83 -18.51
CA ILE A 286 -22.31 -5.79 -17.48
C ILE A 286 -21.12 -5.98 -16.54
N TYR A 287 -20.33 -4.94 -16.34
CA TYR A 287 -19.19 -4.93 -15.42
C TYR A 287 -19.43 -3.89 -14.33
N ALA A 288 -19.47 -4.30 -13.07
CA ALA A 288 -19.52 -3.40 -11.93
C ALA A 288 -18.08 -3.04 -11.51
N PHE A 289 -17.77 -1.75 -11.34
CA PHE A 289 -16.45 -1.29 -10.93
C PHE A 289 -16.55 -0.31 -9.78
N HIS A 290 -16.30 -0.78 -8.56
CA HIS A 290 -16.58 -0.01 -7.36
C HIS A 290 -15.46 -0.10 -6.32
N SER A 291 -15.52 0.80 -5.34
CA SER A 291 -14.64 0.83 -4.16
C SER A 291 -15.00 -0.26 -3.15
N ALA A 292 -14.08 -0.58 -2.23
CA ALA A 292 -14.38 -1.39 -1.05
C ALA A 292 -15.01 -0.51 0.04
N THR A 293 -16.21 -0.02 -0.26
CA THR A 293 -17.06 0.80 0.61
C THR A 293 -18.41 0.09 0.79
N PRO A 294 -19.20 0.41 1.84
CA PRO A 294 -20.55 -0.13 2.00
C PRO A 294 -21.45 0.11 0.76
N ARG A 295 -21.34 1.30 0.17
CA ARG A 295 -21.99 1.63 -1.11
C ARG A 295 -21.48 0.77 -2.25
N GLY A 296 -20.16 0.67 -2.40
CA GLY A 296 -19.53 -0.07 -3.48
C GLY A 296 -19.96 -1.54 -3.50
N VAL A 297 -19.90 -2.23 -2.36
CA VAL A 297 -20.33 -3.65 -2.27
C VAL A 297 -21.83 -3.86 -2.52
N THR A 298 -22.63 -2.80 -2.47
CA THR A 298 -24.07 -2.83 -2.75
C THR A 298 -24.38 -2.61 -4.24
N THR A 299 -23.44 -2.09 -5.03
CA THR A 299 -23.59 -1.77 -6.47
C THR A 299 -24.21 -2.91 -7.27
N ILE A 300 -23.75 -4.14 -7.09
CA ILE A 300 -24.26 -5.28 -7.86
C ILE A 300 -25.72 -5.57 -7.52
N ASN A 301 -26.08 -5.46 -6.24
CA ASN A 301 -27.45 -5.65 -5.79
C ASN A 301 -28.38 -4.57 -6.36
N GLU A 302 -27.92 -3.31 -6.41
CA GLU A 302 -28.65 -2.22 -7.04
C GLU A 302 -28.84 -2.45 -8.55
N LEU A 303 -27.79 -2.86 -9.26
CA LEU A 303 -27.87 -3.17 -10.69
C LEU A 303 -28.89 -4.27 -11.01
N ARG A 304 -28.98 -5.29 -10.14
CA ARG A 304 -29.90 -6.43 -10.31
C ARG A 304 -31.34 -6.10 -9.97
N ASN A 305 -31.57 -5.24 -8.97
CA ASN A 305 -32.90 -5.09 -8.38
C ASN A 305 -33.56 -3.76 -8.74
N SER A 306 -32.79 -2.72 -9.11
CA SER A 306 -33.33 -1.41 -9.42
C SER A 306 -34.04 -1.38 -10.78
N PRO A 307 -35.28 -0.84 -10.86
CA PRO A 307 -36.01 -0.71 -12.13
C PRO A 307 -35.31 0.20 -13.14
N ASN A 308 -34.52 1.16 -12.65
CA ASN A 308 -33.74 2.06 -13.50
C ASN A 308 -32.56 1.35 -14.18
N TRP A 309 -32.14 0.21 -13.64
CA TRP A 309 -31.05 -0.61 -14.15
C TRP A 309 -31.59 -1.89 -14.80
N PHE A 310 -31.04 -3.06 -14.49
CA PHE A 310 -31.27 -4.31 -15.21
C PHE A 310 -32.25 -5.26 -14.50
N SER A 311 -33.12 -4.71 -13.65
CA SER A 311 -34.14 -5.49 -12.95
C SER A 311 -35.04 -6.27 -13.91
N GLY A 312 -35.27 -7.55 -13.58
CA GLY A 312 -36.06 -8.48 -14.38
C GLY A 312 -35.31 -9.15 -15.54
N ASN A 313 -34.05 -8.82 -15.79
CA ASN A 313 -33.23 -9.45 -16.82
C ASN A 313 -32.28 -10.49 -16.22
N ASN A 314 -32.06 -11.60 -16.93
CA ASN A 314 -31.08 -12.64 -16.56
C ASN A 314 -29.66 -12.35 -17.08
N LEU A 315 -29.29 -11.07 -17.23
CA LEU A 315 -27.98 -10.69 -17.72
C LEU A 315 -26.90 -11.00 -16.68
N ILE A 316 -25.74 -11.47 -17.16
CA ILE A 316 -24.60 -11.75 -16.30
C ILE A 316 -23.92 -10.43 -15.93
N ILE A 317 -23.77 -10.20 -14.62
CA ILE A 317 -23.03 -9.07 -14.06
C ILE A 317 -21.71 -9.59 -13.51
N TYR A 318 -20.61 -9.08 -14.05
CA TYR A 318 -19.25 -9.35 -13.61
C TYR A 318 -18.82 -8.30 -12.59
N ASP A 319 -18.36 -8.76 -11.43
CA ASP A 319 -17.77 -7.90 -10.41
C ASP A 319 -16.29 -7.66 -10.71
N LEU A 320 -15.93 -6.44 -11.10
CA LEU A 320 -14.55 -5.98 -11.23
C LEU A 320 -14.12 -5.08 -10.05
N GLY A 321 -15.03 -4.86 -9.09
CA GLY A 321 -14.83 -3.95 -7.98
C GLY A 321 -13.84 -4.45 -6.95
N LEU A 322 -13.43 -3.52 -6.09
CA LEU A 322 -12.62 -3.83 -4.93
C LEU A 322 -13.55 -4.32 -3.80
N LEU A 323 -13.34 -5.56 -3.36
CA LEU A 323 -14.01 -6.14 -2.20
C LEU A 323 -13.09 -6.11 -0.98
N PRO A 324 -13.62 -6.11 0.26
CA PRO A 324 -12.77 -6.14 1.45
C PRO A 324 -11.85 -7.37 1.51
N ARG A 325 -12.27 -8.53 0.98
CA ARG A 325 -11.38 -9.70 0.81
C ARG A 325 -10.11 -9.43 0.01
N HIS A 326 -10.12 -8.45 -0.91
CA HIS A 326 -8.95 -8.05 -1.69
C HIS A 326 -8.01 -7.14 -0.88
N VAL A 327 -8.55 -6.45 0.12
CA VAL A 327 -7.80 -5.56 1.03
C VAL A 327 -7.03 -6.37 2.06
N PHE A 328 -7.63 -7.42 2.62
CA PHE A 328 -7.05 -8.19 3.71
C PHE A 328 -5.64 -8.75 3.47
N PRO A 329 -5.31 -9.34 2.31
CA PRO A 329 -3.96 -9.81 2.07
C PRO A 329 -2.97 -8.67 1.80
N SER A 330 -3.44 -7.46 1.47
CA SER A 330 -2.55 -6.39 1.01
C SER A 330 -1.95 -5.58 2.15
N LYS A 331 -0.64 -5.34 2.06
CA LYS A 331 0.11 -4.55 3.06
C LYS A 331 0.14 -3.06 2.76
N ASN A 332 -0.14 -2.68 1.51
CA ASN A 332 0.11 -1.34 1.00
C ASN A 332 -1.17 -0.54 0.71
N MET A 333 -2.36 -1.15 0.86
CA MET A 333 -3.60 -0.43 0.65
C MET A 333 -3.82 0.68 1.66
N TRP A 334 -4.42 1.77 1.17
CA TRP A 334 -4.72 2.94 1.98
C TRP A 334 -6.11 2.79 2.59
N ILE A 335 -6.16 2.11 3.74
CA ILE A 335 -7.41 1.86 4.47
C ILE A 335 -7.77 3.11 5.24
N LEU A 336 -8.98 3.63 5.01
CA LEU A 336 -9.55 4.75 5.75
C LEU A 336 -10.61 4.27 6.73
N LYS A 337 -11.00 5.17 7.63
CA LYS A 337 -12.13 4.98 8.53
C LYS A 337 -12.93 6.27 8.67
N SER A 338 -14.25 6.18 8.62
CA SER A 338 -15.16 7.31 8.85
C SER A 338 -16.45 6.88 9.54
N ASP A 339 -17.07 7.80 10.28
CA ASP A 339 -18.37 7.56 10.92
C ASP A 339 -19.50 7.39 9.88
N GLU A 340 -19.40 8.08 8.75
CA GLU A 340 -20.32 7.89 7.62
C GLU A 340 -20.29 6.45 7.10
N SER A 341 -19.10 5.87 6.96
CA SER A 341 -18.95 4.47 6.55
C SER A 341 -19.49 3.50 7.59
N VAL A 342 -19.45 3.83 8.90
CA VAL A 342 -20.08 3.02 9.95
C VAL A 342 -21.58 2.97 9.73
N GLU A 343 -22.21 4.12 9.51
CA GLU A 343 -23.66 4.21 9.33
C GLU A 343 -24.09 3.48 8.05
N GLN A 344 -23.42 3.73 6.93
CA GLN A 344 -23.69 3.01 5.68
C GLN A 344 -23.45 1.49 5.82
N GLY A 345 -22.42 1.09 6.56
CA GLY A 345 -22.10 -0.33 6.82
C GLY A 345 -23.25 -1.06 7.53
N ARG A 346 -23.92 -0.39 8.47
CA ARG A 346 -25.09 -0.96 9.18
C ARG A 346 -26.29 -1.13 8.26
N GLN A 347 -26.45 -0.22 7.28
CA GLN A 347 -27.56 -0.16 6.35
C GLN A 347 -27.42 -1.08 5.12
N ILE A 348 -26.32 -1.84 5.00
CA ILE A 348 -26.12 -2.81 3.92
C ILE A 348 -27.31 -3.79 3.86
N PRO A 349 -27.96 -4.00 2.70
CA PRO A 349 -29.08 -4.93 2.56
C PRO A 349 -28.75 -6.37 2.95
N SER A 350 -29.73 -7.11 3.48
CA SER A 350 -29.57 -8.50 3.93
C SER A 350 -29.04 -9.43 2.85
N GLU A 351 -29.44 -9.21 1.61
CA GLU A 351 -29.04 -9.97 0.43
C GLU A 351 -27.55 -9.81 0.15
N VAL A 352 -27.04 -8.57 0.28
CA VAL A 352 -25.62 -8.26 0.12
C VAL A 352 -24.83 -8.86 1.28
N LYS A 353 -25.34 -8.76 2.51
CA LYS A 353 -24.68 -9.33 3.71
C LYS A 353 -24.40 -10.84 3.56
N GLN A 354 -25.27 -11.58 2.88
CA GLN A 354 -25.08 -13.01 2.63
C GLN A 354 -23.94 -13.33 1.65
N THR A 355 -23.53 -12.37 0.83
CA THR A 355 -22.40 -12.54 -0.12
C THR A 355 -21.05 -12.22 0.49
N LEU A 356 -21.05 -11.58 1.67
CA LEU A 356 -19.85 -11.15 2.38
C LEU A 356 -19.53 -12.12 3.51
N SER A 357 -18.25 -12.37 3.74
CA SER A 357 -17.82 -13.13 4.92
C SER A 357 -17.99 -12.30 6.19
N LYS A 358 -18.01 -12.98 7.34
CA LYS A 358 -18.12 -12.32 8.65
C LYS A 358 -17.04 -11.27 8.88
N ASP A 359 -15.80 -11.55 8.48
CA ASP A 359 -14.67 -10.62 8.64
C ASP A 359 -14.84 -9.38 7.74
N GLU A 360 -15.43 -9.52 6.56
CA GLU A 360 -15.74 -8.39 5.65
C GLU A 360 -16.86 -7.50 6.19
N LEU A 361 -17.92 -8.11 6.73
CA LEU A 361 -19.01 -7.38 7.37
C LEU A 361 -18.53 -6.61 8.60
N GLU A 362 -17.77 -7.26 9.48
CA GLU A 362 -17.20 -6.61 10.66
C GLU A 362 -16.30 -5.43 10.26
N TRP A 363 -15.53 -5.58 9.18
CA TRP A 363 -14.66 -4.52 8.66
C TRP A 363 -15.47 -3.31 8.15
N LEU A 364 -16.50 -3.54 7.34
CA LEU A 364 -17.38 -2.48 6.84
C LEU A 364 -18.21 -1.81 7.95
N GLU A 365 -18.81 -2.59 8.85
CA GLU A 365 -19.60 -2.08 9.99
C GLU A 365 -18.73 -1.36 11.03
N SER A 366 -17.43 -1.63 11.06
CA SER A 366 -16.45 -0.85 11.83
C SER A 366 -16.06 0.48 11.17
N GLY A 367 -16.61 0.78 9.98
CA GLY A 367 -16.41 2.01 9.24
C GLY A 367 -15.14 2.03 8.40
N PHE A 368 -14.49 0.89 8.17
CA PHE A 368 -13.33 0.81 7.31
C PHE A 368 -13.72 0.76 5.84
N TYR A 369 -12.93 1.42 4.99
CA TYR A 369 -13.12 1.42 3.55
C TYR A 369 -11.83 1.67 2.77
N VAL A 370 -11.83 1.31 1.50
CA VAL A 370 -10.77 1.66 0.52
C VAL A 370 -11.43 2.14 -0.76
N GLU A 371 -11.00 3.30 -1.23
CA GLU A 371 -11.51 3.93 -2.44
C GLU A 371 -10.66 3.57 -3.65
N LEU A 372 -11.28 3.51 -4.83
CA LEU A 372 -10.56 3.32 -6.09
C LEU A 372 -9.59 4.47 -6.37
N GLU A 373 -9.91 5.69 -5.98
CA GLU A 373 -9.01 6.85 -6.14
C GLU A 373 -7.73 6.74 -5.32
N SER A 374 -7.63 5.78 -4.39
CA SER A 374 -6.35 5.50 -3.73
C SER A 374 -5.31 4.86 -4.66
N PHE A 375 -5.70 4.39 -5.85
CA PHE A 375 -4.80 3.84 -6.84
C PHE A 375 -4.43 4.87 -7.91
N SER A 376 -3.23 4.70 -8.51
CA SER A 376 -2.81 5.56 -9.62
C SER A 376 -3.70 5.36 -10.86
N PRO A 377 -3.82 6.38 -11.72
CA PRO A 377 -4.57 6.29 -12.98
C PRO A 377 -4.25 5.04 -13.80
N GLY A 378 -2.96 4.81 -14.08
CA GLY A 378 -2.53 3.66 -14.86
C GLY A 378 -2.89 2.33 -14.21
N LYS A 379 -2.89 2.24 -12.87
CA LYS A 379 -3.27 1.01 -12.16
C LYS A 379 -4.77 0.72 -12.29
N LEU A 380 -5.61 1.74 -12.16
CA LEU A 380 -7.07 1.56 -12.33
C LEU A 380 -7.40 1.11 -13.75
N LEU A 381 -6.88 1.80 -14.76
CA LEU A 381 -7.09 1.43 -16.17
C LEU A 381 -6.63 -0.02 -16.43
N GLN A 382 -5.44 -0.37 -15.97
CA GLN A 382 -4.90 -1.73 -16.10
C GLN A 382 -5.83 -2.79 -15.47
N VAL A 383 -6.33 -2.55 -14.25
CA VAL A 383 -7.19 -3.51 -13.54
C VAL A 383 -8.49 -3.73 -14.31
N VAL A 384 -9.13 -2.66 -14.79
CA VAL A 384 -10.39 -2.77 -15.54
C VAL A 384 -10.15 -3.49 -16.87
N SER A 385 -9.12 -3.11 -17.64
CA SER A 385 -8.79 -3.78 -18.92
C SER A 385 -8.50 -5.27 -18.73
N GLN A 386 -7.73 -5.63 -17.70
CA GLN A 386 -7.43 -7.04 -17.38
C GLN A 386 -8.68 -7.81 -16.94
N GLY A 387 -9.55 -7.18 -16.15
CA GLY A 387 -10.83 -7.76 -15.73
C GLY A 387 -11.69 -8.13 -16.94
N ILE A 388 -11.85 -7.19 -17.88
CA ILE A 388 -12.58 -7.43 -19.13
C ILE A 388 -11.95 -8.57 -19.93
N ALA A 389 -10.63 -8.53 -20.14
CA ALA A 389 -9.93 -9.57 -20.91
C ALA A 389 -10.07 -10.97 -20.30
N LYS A 390 -10.01 -11.10 -18.97
CA LYS A 390 -10.20 -12.38 -18.27
C LYS A 390 -11.60 -12.93 -18.47
N THR A 391 -12.64 -12.10 -18.33
CA THR A 391 -14.02 -12.56 -18.56
C THR A 391 -14.27 -13.02 -19.99
N GLN A 392 -13.60 -12.40 -20.98
CA GLN A 392 -13.65 -12.84 -22.37
C GLN A 392 -12.94 -14.19 -22.57
N ALA A 393 -11.77 -14.38 -21.96
CA ALA A 393 -11.04 -15.65 -22.02
C ALA A 393 -11.88 -16.80 -21.45
N VAL A 394 -12.53 -16.60 -20.29
CA VAL A 394 -13.43 -17.58 -19.67
C VAL A 394 -14.65 -17.86 -20.56
N ALA A 395 -15.27 -16.81 -21.13
CA ALA A 395 -16.40 -16.98 -22.05
C ALA A 395 -16.04 -17.75 -23.32
N ASN A 396 -14.78 -17.65 -23.76
CA ASN A 396 -14.24 -18.35 -24.95
C ASN A 396 -13.64 -19.74 -24.62
N GLY A 397 -13.79 -20.23 -23.38
CA GLY A 397 -13.34 -21.57 -22.99
C GLY A 397 -11.87 -21.69 -22.60
N TYR A 398 -11.16 -20.58 -22.37
CA TYR A 398 -9.79 -20.57 -21.88
C TYR A 398 -9.75 -20.51 -20.34
N THR A 399 -9.11 -21.48 -19.70
CA THR A 399 -8.89 -21.50 -18.25
C THR A 399 -7.72 -20.59 -17.86
N SER A 400 -7.98 -19.47 -17.18
CA SER A 400 -6.92 -18.59 -16.67
C SER A 400 -6.43 -19.08 -15.29
N THR A 401 -5.29 -19.77 -15.25
CA THR A 401 -4.53 -20.03 -14.03
C THR A 401 -3.63 -18.83 -13.72
N SER A 402 -4.14 -17.83 -13.01
CA SER A 402 -3.32 -16.93 -12.17
C SER A 402 -4.21 -16.07 -11.28
N GLU A 403 -4.30 -16.43 -9.99
CA GLU A 403 -4.48 -15.46 -8.91
C GLU A 403 -3.34 -14.45 -9.02
N ASN A 404 -3.64 -13.16 -9.08
CA ASN A 404 -2.63 -12.15 -8.80
C ASN A 404 -3.25 -11.01 -8.01
N SER A 405 -2.71 -10.90 -6.80
CA SER A 405 -2.98 -9.95 -5.75
C SER A 405 -2.64 -8.52 -6.18
N LEU A 406 -3.33 -7.57 -5.56
CA LEU A 406 -3.10 -6.12 -5.64
C LEU A 406 -1.78 -5.65 -4.98
N ASP A 407 -0.76 -6.51 -4.89
CA ASP A 407 0.39 -6.33 -3.99
C ASP A 407 1.68 -5.81 -4.64
N SER A 408 1.59 -5.22 -5.84
CA SER A 408 2.74 -4.53 -6.46
C SER A 408 2.39 -3.08 -6.81
N GLY A 409 2.94 -2.18 -5.99
CA GLY A 409 2.80 -0.72 -6.02
C GLY A 409 3.26 -0.14 -4.69
#